data_AF-A0A6M5UKK0-F1
#
_entry.id   AF-A0A6M5UKK0-F1
#
_cell.length_a   1.000
_cell.length_b   1.000
_cell.length_c   1.000
_cell.angle_alpha   90.00
_cell.angle_beta   90.00
_cell.angle_gamma   90.00
#
_symmetry.space_group_name_H-M   'P 1'
#
loop_
_entity.id
_entity.type
_entity.pdbx_description
1 polymer ?
#
loop_
_entity_poly.entity_id
_entity_poly.type
_entity_poly.pdbx_seq_one_letter_code
_entity_poly.pdbx_strand_id
1 'polypeptide(L)'
;MPGQLVANPYETAPLITSVPQSTGWQPAPLLPYGAMAMAPQVAPRARVDNVAAWMLVGAPILWILASIVALQSGVSNTTLGMGLLLALVNTLLALWDIANVRRAGIAISTGMWITVFLFVPAYLIQRTLRSKQTWWIPALWVVVWIVSLAATPVISYLGGVEYDAQYVEEEIEADLAELYELPGAEVTCPDAAIAPVGSFFSCDVVYSDGSTETVNVDVLDWTGGWNWRI
;
A
#
# COMPACT_ATOMS: atom_id res chain seq x y z
N MET A 1 14.05 -19.39 -46.94
CA MET A 1 13.32 -18.49 -46.03
C MET A 1 14.23 -17.33 -45.70
N PRO A 2 13.98 -16.11 -46.20
CA PRO A 2 14.85 -14.97 -45.96
C PRO A 2 14.54 -14.33 -44.60
N GLY A 3 15.57 -14.09 -43.79
CA GLY A 3 15.48 -13.53 -42.45
C GLY A 3 15.22 -12.03 -42.46
N GLN A 4 14.28 -11.59 -41.62
CA GLN A 4 14.00 -10.19 -41.33
C GLN A 4 15.14 -9.59 -40.48
N LEU A 5 15.78 -8.56 -41.02
CA LEU A 5 16.70 -7.69 -40.28
C LEU A 5 15.89 -6.77 -39.36
N VAL A 6 16.07 -6.92 -38.06
CA VAL A 6 15.52 -6.04 -37.03
C VAL A 6 16.31 -4.74 -37.04
N ALA A 7 15.63 -3.62 -37.33
CA ALA A 7 16.22 -2.29 -37.30
C ALA A 7 16.56 -1.88 -35.86
N ASN A 8 17.78 -1.40 -35.67
CA ASN A 8 18.35 -1.01 -34.39
C ASN A 8 17.96 0.45 -34.06
N PRO A 9 17.18 0.73 -33.00
CA PRO A 9 16.60 2.07 -32.75
C PRO A 9 17.57 3.12 -32.17
N TYR A 10 18.88 2.86 -32.17
CA TYR A 10 19.88 3.79 -31.62
C TYR A 10 20.57 4.68 -32.66
N GLU A 11 20.04 4.74 -33.88
CA GLU A 11 20.63 5.56 -34.94
C GLU A 11 20.17 7.02 -34.86
N THR A 12 21.15 7.91 -34.68
CA THR A 12 21.13 9.38 -34.92
C THR A 12 20.65 10.32 -33.81
N ALA A 13 21.39 10.35 -32.70
CA ALA A 13 21.65 11.66 -32.06
C ALA A 13 22.77 12.36 -32.87
N PRO A 14 22.56 13.57 -33.41
CA PRO A 14 23.60 14.28 -34.15
C PRO A 14 24.76 14.57 -33.20
N LEU A 15 25.95 14.08 -33.58
CA LEU A 15 27.20 14.40 -32.92
C LEU A 15 27.40 15.93 -33.02
N ILE A 16 27.18 16.65 -31.93
CA ILE A 16 27.52 18.08 -31.83
C ILE A 16 29.04 18.16 -31.81
N THR A 17 29.66 18.18 -32.98
CA THR A 17 31.11 18.31 -33.19
C THR A 17 31.60 19.76 -33.21
N SER A 18 30.76 20.73 -32.85
CA SER A 18 31.22 22.08 -32.62
C SER A 18 31.98 22.13 -31.29
N VAL A 19 33.25 21.71 -31.33
CA VAL A 19 34.26 22.21 -30.40
C VAL A 19 34.17 23.73 -30.53
N PRO A 20 33.77 24.46 -29.48
CA PRO A 20 33.79 25.91 -29.54
C PRO A 20 35.23 26.30 -29.87
N GLN A 21 35.44 26.85 -31.05
CA GLN A 21 36.72 27.45 -31.40
C GLN A 21 37.07 28.37 -30.26
N SER A 22 38.17 28.09 -29.58
CA SER A 22 38.72 28.98 -28.58
C SER A 22 39.11 30.24 -29.33
N THR A 23 38.16 31.17 -29.44
CA THR A 23 38.45 32.57 -29.75
C THR A 23 39.56 32.95 -28.79
N GLY A 24 40.73 33.24 -29.36
CA GLY A 24 42.00 33.25 -28.66
C GLY A 24 41.90 33.95 -27.32
N TRP A 25 42.68 33.47 -26.34
CA TRP A 25 42.85 34.07 -25.02
C TRP A 25 42.83 35.60 -25.11
N GLN A 26 41.66 36.19 -24.93
CA GLN A 26 41.54 37.61 -24.71
C GLN A 26 41.94 37.78 -23.26
N PRO A 27 43.04 38.49 -22.97
CA PRO A 27 43.38 38.80 -21.59
C PRO A 27 42.15 39.48 -20.99
N ALA A 28 41.65 38.94 -19.88
CA ALA A 28 40.52 39.50 -19.18
C ALA A 28 40.78 41.01 -19.03
N PRO A 29 39.85 41.89 -19.45
CA PRO A 29 40.03 43.31 -19.31
C PRO A 29 40.42 43.59 -17.86
N LEU A 30 41.56 44.26 -17.66
CA LEU A 30 42.06 44.65 -16.35
C LEU A 30 41.00 45.57 -15.74
N LEU A 31 40.08 44.99 -14.99
CA LEU A 31 39.14 45.75 -14.20
C LEU A 31 39.96 46.62 -13.24
N PRO A 32 39.64 47.90 -13.10
CA PRO A 32 40.35 48.79 -12.20
C PRO A 32 40.45 48.13 -10.82
N TYR A 33 41.65 48.14 -10.24
CA TYR A 33 42.07 47.56 -8.95
C TYR A 33 41.21 48.04 -7.76
N GLY A 34 39.94 47.66 -7.75
CA GLY A 34 38.93 48.15 -6.79
C GLY A 34 37.53 47.61 -7.04
N ALA A 35 37.20 47.12 -8.23
CA ALA A 35 35.97 46.38 -8.48
C ALA A 35 36.21 44.89 -8.18
N MET A 36 36.24 44.51 -6.90
CA MET A 36 36.02 43.10 -6.55
C MET A 36 34.64 42.75 -7.12
N ALA A 37 34.60 42.00 -8.21
CA ALA A 37 33.38 41.39 -8.70
C ALA A 37 32.83 40.57 -7.52
N MET A 38 31.82 41.12 -6.84
CA MET A 38 31.16 40.39 -5.76
C MET A 38 30.69 39.10 -6.40
N ALA A 39 31.28 37.98 -5.95
CA ALA A 39 30.87 36.67 -6.41
C ALA A 39 29.35 36.64 -6.30
N PRO A 40 28.63 36.26 -7.37
CA PRO A 40 27.17 36.27 -7.36
C PRO A 40 26.74 35.51 -6.10
N GLN A 41 26.05 36.22 -5.20
CA GLN A 41 25.58 35.62 -3.97
C GLN A 41 24.65 34.50 -4.38
N VAL A 42 25.11 33.26 -4.21
CA VAL A 42 24.28 32.08 -4.45
C VAL A 42 23.19 32.16 -3.41
N ALA A 43 21.98 32.55 -3.83
CA ALA A 43 20.85 32.66 -2.93
C ALA A 43 20.75 31.37 -2.10
N PRO A 44 20.68 31.46 -0.76
CA PRO A 44 20.61 30.28 0.09
C PRO A 44 19.42 29.44 -0.37
N ARG A 45 19.67 28.17 -0.69
CA ARG A 45 18.62 27.26 -1.13
C ARG A 45 17.56 27.17 -0.06
N ALA A 46 16.31 27.43 -0.42
CA ALA A 46 15.19 27.25 0.49
C ALA A 46 15.20 25.81 1.02
N ARG A 47 15.12 25.66 2.34
CA ARG A 47 15.06 24.35 2.98
C ARG A 47 13.77 23.66 2.56
N VAL A 48 13.88 22.46 1.98
CA VAL A 48 12.72 21.63 1.62
C VAL A 48 12.12 21.06 2.90
N ASP A 49 10.83 21.28 3.12
CA ASP A 49 10.07 20.61 4.18
C ASP A 49 9.83 19.14 3.82
N ASN A 50 10.06 18.25 4.78
CA ASN A 50 9.96 16.79 4.61
C ASN A 50 8.69 16.21 5.22
N VAL A 51 7.77 17.01 5.76
CA VAL A 51 6.54 16.51 6.39
C VAL A 51 5.75 15.59 5.47
N ALA A 52 5.50 15.99 4.22
CA ALA A 52 4.73 15.17 3.27
C ALA A 52 5.44 13.85 2.92
N ALA A 53 6.76 13.87 2.76
CA ALA A 53 7.55 12.66 2.53
C ALA A 53 7.53 11.70 3.73
N TRP A 54 7.51 12.22 4.96
CA TRP A 54 7.35 11.41 6.17
C TRP A 54 5.94 10.82 6.29
N MET A 55 4.90 11.56 5.87
CA MET A 55 3.54 11.00 5.81
C MET A 55 3.44 9.86 4.80
N LEU A 56 4.14 9.94 3.66
CA LEU A 56 4.24 8.81 2.72
C LEU A 56 4.89 7.58 3.36
N VAL A 57 5.90 7.75 4.22
CA VAL A 57 6.51 6.65 4.99
C VAL A 57 5.51 6.00 5.94
N GLY A 58 4.64 6.80 6.57
CA GLY A 58 3.60 6.30 7.48
C GLY A 58 2.37 5.69 6.80
N ALA A 59 2.20 5.90 5.49
CA ALA A 59 1.01 5.46 4.77
C ALA A 59 0.72 3.94 4.88
N PRO A 60 1.71 3.03 4.79
CA PRO A 60 1.44 1.59 4.97
C PRO A 60 0.98 1.22 6.39
N ILE A 61 1.39 1.97 7.43
CA ILE A 61 0.92 1.73 8.80
C ILE A 61 -0.54 2.18 8.94
N LEU A 62 -0.86 3.36 8.42
CA LEU A 62 -2.24 3.85 8.39
C LEU A 62 -3.17 2.90 7.64
N TRP A 63 -2.66 2.26 6.59
CA TRP A 63 -3.38 1.20 5.89
C TRP A 63 -3.73 0.02 6.79
N ILE A 64 -2.75 -0.54 7.51
CA ILE A 64 -2.99 -1.63 8.47
C ILE A 64 -4.06 -1.25 9.49
N LEU A 65 -3.94 -0.06 10.08
CA LEU A 65 -4.90 0.42 11.09
C LEU A 65 -6.30 0.56 10.50
N ALA A 66 -6.42 1.13 9.29
CA ALA A 66 -7.68 1.26 8.59
C ALA A 66 -8.28 -0.11 8.23
N SER A 67 -7.45 -1.07 7.86
CA SER A 67 -7.84 -2.46 7.59
C SER A 67 -8.34 -3.18 8.84
N ILE A 68 -7.76 -2.93 10.01
CA ILE A 68 -8.25 -3.48 11.29
C ILE A 68 -9.63 -2.90 11.62
N VAL A 69 -9.80 -1.58 11.47
CA VAL A 69 -11.07 -0.91 11.72
C VAL A 69 -12.16 -1.37 10.74
N ALA A 70 -11.82 -1.54 9.45
CA ALA A 70 -12.74 -2.04 8.44
C ALA A 70 -13.24 -3.45 8.79
N LEU A 71 -12.33 -4.35 9.18
CA LEU A 71 -12.69 -5.70 9.65
C LEU A 71 -13.62 -5.64 10.86
N GLN A 72 -13.33 -4.79 11.85
CA GLN A 72 -14.19 -4.63 13.02
C GLN A 72 -15.59 -4.08 12.68
N SER A 73 -15.74 -3.43 11.52
CA SER A 73 -17.03 -2.91 11.05
C SER A 73 -17.80 -3.86 10.13
N GLY A 74 -17.33 -5.10 9.94
CA GLY A 74 -17.94 -6.06 9.01
C GLY A 74 -17.67 -5.76 7.53
N VAL A 75 -16.77 -4.82 7.23
CA VAL A 75 -16.38 -4.50 5.85
C VAL A 75 -15.26 -5.44 5.45
N SER A 76 -15.54 -6.30 4.48
CA SER A 76 -14.54 -7.16 3.86
C SER A 76 -13.33 -6.36 3.36
N ASN A 77 -12.16 -6.69 3.92
CA ASN A 77 -10.87 -6.03 3.65
C ASN A 77 -10.37 -6.22 2.21
N THR A 78 -10.98 -7.12 1.45
CA THR A 78 -10.63 -7.43 0.05
C THR A 78 -11.41 -6.60 -0.96
N THR A 79 -12.28 -5.69 -0.52
CA THR A 79 -13.00 -4.83 -1.45
C THR A 79 -12.02 -3.94 -2.22
N LEU A 80 -12.07 -4.04 -3.55
CA LEU A 80 -11.32 -3.19 -4.50
C LEU A 80 -11.33 -1.70 -4.11
N GLY A 81 -12.41 -1.24 -3.46
CA GLY A 81 -12.57 0.12 -2.95
C GLY A 81 -11.51 0.55 -1.93
N MET A 82 -11.10 -0.34 -1.02
CA MET A 82 -10.11 -0.02 0.02
C MET A 82 -8.73 0.17 -0.63
N GLY A 83 -8.37 -0.71 -1.57
CA GLY A 83 -7.15 -0.55 -2.38
C GLY A 83 -7.13 0.74 -3.21
N LEU A 84 -8.27 1.13 -3.80
CA LEU A 84 -8.40 2.39 -4.54
C LEU A 84 -8.24 3.61 -3.61
N LEU A 85 -8.83 3.58 -2.42
CA LEU A 85 -8.69 4.64 -1.43
C LEU A 85 -7.23 4.81 -1.00
N LEU A 86 -6.51 3.72 -0.78
CA LEU A 86 -5.07 3.77 -0.47
C LEU A 86 -4.26 4.36 -1.61
N ALA A 87 -4.52 3.94 -2.85
CA ALA A 87 -3.85 4.48 -4.02
C ALA A 87 -4.12 5.99 -4.15
N LEU A 88 -5.35 6.43 -3.89
CA LEU A 88 -5.74 7.84 -3.89
C LEU A 88 -5.00 8.63 -2.80
N VAL A 89 -4.98 8.16 -1.55
CA VAL A 89 -4.29 8.86 -0.44
C VAL A 89 -2.79 8.98 -0.71
N ASN A 90 -2.13 7.90 -1.15
CA ASN A 90 -0.70 7.95 -1.51
C ASN A 90 -0.43 8.93 -2.66
N THR A 91 -1.30 8.92 -3.67
CA THR A 91 -1.23 9.87 -4.78
C THR A 91 -1.33 11.30 -4.26
N LEU A 92 -2.34 11.62 -3.44
CA LEU A 92 -2.53 12.97 -2.90
C LEU A 92 -1.34 13.43 -2.04
N LEU A 93 -0.79 12.55 -1.20
CA LEU A 93 0.39 12.85 -0.39
C LEU A 93 1.63 13.12 -1.27
N ALA A 94 1.83 12.34 -2.32
CA ALA A 94 2.93 12.54 -3.26
C ALA A 94 2.75 13.82 -4.09
N LEU A 95 1.54 14.14 -4.52
CA LEU A 95 1.22 15.41 -5.19
C LEU A 95 1.49 16.61 -4.30
N TRP A 96 1.16 16.51 -3.01
CA TRP A 96 1.45 17.54 -2.03
C TRP A 96 2.96 17.71 -1.82
N ASP A 97 3.72 16.62 -1.70
CA ASP A 97 5.18 16.67 -1.59
C ASP A 97 5.84 17.27 -2.84
N ILE A 98 5.36 16.92 -4.06
CA ILE A 98 5.77 17.55 -5.33
C ILE A 98 5.58 19.06 -5.28
N ALA A 99 4.43 19.53 -4.80
CA ALA A 99 4.16 20.96 -4.67
C ALA A 99 5.13 21.64 -3.70
N ASN A 100 5.47 21.00 -2.58
CA ASN A 100 6.43 21.52 -1.60
C ASN A 100 7.86 21.57 -2.18
N VAL A 101 8.28 20.54 -2.90
CA VAL A 101 9.59 20.49 -3.59
C VAL A 101 9.69 21.57 -4.67
N ARG A 102 8.61 21.82 -5.42
CA ARG A 102 8.55 22.92 -6.40
C ARG A 102 8.67 24.30 -5.76
N ARG A 103 8.00 24.53 -4.63
CA ARG A 103 8.10 25.79 -3.88
C ARG A 103 9.53 26.06 -3.39
N ALA A 104 10.33 25.02 -3.16
CA ALA A 104 11.75 25.13 -2.82
C ALA A 104 12.67 25.37 -4.04
N GLY A 105 12.11 25.54 -5.24
CA GLY A 105 12.87 25.83 -6.46
C GLY A 105 13.52 24.60 -7.13
N ILE A 106 13.12 23.38 -6.74
CA ILE A 106 13.65 22.15 -7.34
C ILE A 106 12.80 21.76 -8.55
N ALA A 107 13.43 21.68 -9.72
CA ALA A 107 12.77 21.28 -10.96
C ALA A 107 12.37 19.78 -10.93
N ILE A 108 11.09 19.53 -11.19
CA ILE A 108 10.51 18.18 -11.26
C ILE A 108 10.27 17.82 -12.72
N SER A 109 10.77 16.66 -13.15
CA SER A 109 10.58 16.18 -14.52
C SER A 109 9.19 15.60 -14.71
N THR A 110 8.65 15.67 -15.92
CA THR A 110 7.36 15.05 -16.29
C THR A 110 7.29 13.56 -15.94
N GLY A 111 8.40 12.82 -16.10
CA GLY A 111 8.47 11.39 -15.73
C GLY A 111 8.26 11.10 -14.24
N MET A 112 8.43 12.10 -13.36
CA MET A 112 8.19 11.95 -11.92
C MET A 112 6.70 11.93 -11.58
N TRP A 113 5.83 12.38 -12.50
CA TRP A 113 4.37 12.27 -12.32
C TRP A 113 3.87 10.85 -12.55
N ILE A 114 4.48 10.12 -13.48
CA ILE A 114 4.11 8.72 -13.78
C ILE A 114 4.51 7.80 -12.61
N THR A 115 5.64 8.07 -11.96
CA THR A 115 6.09 7.27 -10.81
C THR A 115 5.23 7.47 -9.57
N VAL A 116 4.54 8.61 -9.41
CA VAL A 116 3.62 8.85 -8.29
C VAL A 116 2.43 7.88 -8.31
N PHE A 117 1.88 7.59 -9.49
CA PHE A 117 0.69 6.74 -9.60
C PHE A 117 0.98 5.23 -9.47
N LEU A 118 2.21 4.81 -9.78
CA LEU A 118 2.54 3.38 -9.87
C LEU A 118 3.60 2.94 -8.85
N PHE A 119 4.49 3.83 -8.40
CA PHE A 119 5.67 3.46 -7.60
C PHE A 119 6.14 4.57 -6.64
N VAL A 120 5.47 4.71 -5.49
CA VAL A 120 5.93 5.54 -4.35
C VAL A 120 7.43 5.36 -4.02
N PRO A 121 8.04 4.16 -3.99
CA PRO A 121 9.47 4.03 -3.70
C PRO A 121 10.34 4.67 -4.78
N ALA A 122 9.99 4.51 -6.07
CA ALA A 122 10.72 5.14 -7.16
C ALA A 122 10.62 6.67 -7.08
N TYR A 123 9.45 7.19 -6.71
CA TYR A 123 9.25 8.61 -6.42
C TYR A 123 10.19 9.12 -5.30
N LEU A 124 10.23 8.45 -4.15
CA LEU A 124 11.07 8.84 -3.01
C LEU A 124 12.57 8.76 -3.33
N ILE A 125 13.00 7.77 -4.13
CA ILE A 125 14.39 7.67 -4.60
C ILE A 125 14.73 8.85 -5.52
N GLN A 126 13.91 9.14 -6.53
CA GLN A 126 14.14 10.27 -7.44
C GLN A 126 14.19 11.61 -6.68
N ARG A 127 13.27 11.79 -5.73
CA ARG A 127 13.26 12.96 -4.82
C ARG A 127 14.57 13.08 -4.04
N THR A 128 15.03 11.98 -3.45
CA THR A 128 16.27 11.95 -2.64
C THR A 128 17.48 12.32 -3.48
N LEU A 129 17.62 11.74 -4.68
CA LEU A 129 18.70 12.03 -5.62
C LEU A 129 18.75 13.51 -6.03
N ARG A 130 17.59 14.13 -6.29
CA ARG A 130 17.50 15.53 -6.75
C ARG A 130 17.69 16.54 -5.63
N SER A 131 17.08 16.28 -4.48
CA SER A 131 17.16 17.17 -3.31
C SER A 131 18.47 17.02 -2.53
N LYS A 132 19.28 16.00 -2.85
CA LYS A 132 20.51 15.61 -2.12
C LYS A 132 20.24 15.40 -0.63
N GLN A 133 19.06 14.86 -0.31
CA GLN A 133 18.67 14.53 1.05
C GLN A 133 19.21 13.16 1.47
N THR A 134 19.03 12.82 2.74
CA THR A 134 19.45 11.53 3.29
C THR A 134 18.59 10.39 2.74
N TRP A 135 19.20 9.22 2.57
CA TRP A 135 18.54 7.99 2.09
C TRP A 135 17.59 7.34 3.11
N TRP A 136 17.42 7.93 4.29
CA TRP A 136 16.58 7.38 5.35
C TRP A 136 15.10 7.30 4.97
N ILE A 137 14.57 8.31 4.27
CA ILE A 137 13.15 8.35 3.89
C ILE A 137 12.77 7.18 2.97
N PRO A 138 13.42 6.96 1.81
CA PRO A 138 13.09 5.83 0.95
C PRO A 138 13.39 4.47 1.61
N ALA A 139 14.47 4.37 2.40
CA ALA A 139 14.79 3.13 3.10
C ALA A 139 13.73 2.75 4.14
N LEU A 140 13.30 3.72 4.96
CA LEU A 140 12.25 3.51 5.96
C LEU A 140 10.91 3.20 5.31
N TRP A 141 10.57 3.85 4.19
CA TRP A 141 9.36 3.49 3.44
C TRP A 141 9.36 2.00 3.05
N VAL A 142 10.47 1.49 2.50
CA VAL A 142 10.58 0.07 2.10
C VAL A 142 10.48 -0.85 3.32
N VAL A 143 11.17 -0.53 4.42
CA VAL A 143 11.10 -1.31 5.66
C VAL A 143 9.67 -1.35 6.19
N VAL A 144 9.02 -0.20 6.31
CA VAL A 144 7.64 -0.09 6.78
C VAL A 144 6.69 -0.86 5.88
N TRP A 145 6.85 -0.78 4.56
CA TRP A 145 6.05 -1.53 3.61
C TRP A 145 6.24 -3.05 3.74
N ILE A 146 7.48 -3.55 3.86
CA ILE A 146 7.76 -4.97 4.09
C ILE A 146 7.15 -5.46 5.40
N VAL A 147 7.33 -4.69 6.49
CA VAL A 147 6.72 -5.01 7.79
C VAL A 147 5.19 -5.04 7.68
N SER A 148 4.61 -4.13 6.90
CA SER A 148 3.17 -4.09 6.67
C SER A 148 2.67 -5.33 5.93
N LEU A 149 3.40 -5.78 4.90
CA LEU A 149 3.08 -7.02 4.21
C LEU A 149 3.20 -8.24 5.14
N ALA A 150 4.27 -8.32 5.92
CA ALA A 150 4.49 -9.38 6.90
C ALA A 150 3.44 -9.40 8.02
N ALA A 151 2.80 -8.26 8.31
CA ALA A 151 1.71 -8.16 9.28
C ALA A 151 0.36 -8.61 8.73
N THR A 152 0.20 -8.77 7.40
CA THR A 152 -1.09 -9.15 6.80
C THR A 152 -1.69 -10.45 7.38
N PRO A 153 -0.92 -11.55 7.57
CA PRO A 153 -1.45 -12.76 8.19
C PRO A 153 -1.88 -12.54 9.65
N VAL A 154 -1.21 -11.64 10.36
CA VAL A 154 -1.57 -11.27 11.74
C VAL A 154 -2.88 -10.50 11.76
N ILE A 155 -3.12 -9.63 10.77
CA ILE A 155 -4.40 -8.93 10.61
C ILE A 155 -5.52 -9.92 10.29
N SER A 156 -5.27 -10.94 9.48
CA SER A 156 -6.26 -12.02 9.25
C SER A 156 -6.55 -12.79 10.53
N TYR A 157 -5.52 -13.12 11.32
CA TYR A 157 -5.69 -13.78 12.61
C TYR A 157 -6.47 -12.93 13.63
N LEU A 158 -6.14 -11.64 13.75
CA LEU A 158 -6.84 -10.71 14.64
C LEU A 158 -8.20 -10.27 14.12
N GLY A 159 -8.39 -10.33 12.81
CA GLY A 159 -9.57 -9.88 12.10
C GLY A 159 -10.75 -10.79 12.31
N GLY A 160 -10.51 -12.08 12.53
CA GLY A 160 -11.54 -13.11 12.52
C GLY A 160 -11.83 -13.63 11.12
N VAL A 161 -12.65 -14.66 11.07
CA VAL A 161 -13.08 -15.32 9.84
C VAL A 161 -14.53 -14.93 9.59
N GLU A 162 -14.81 -14.52 8.35
CA GLU A 162 -16.19 -14.41 7.88
C GLU A 162 -16.71 -15.83 7.68
N TYR A 163 -17.71 -16.24 8.47
CA TYR A 163 -18.39 -17.51 8.27
C TYR A 163 -19.70 -17.28 7.52
N ASP A 164 -20.04 -18.21 6.64
CA ASP A 164 -21.34 -18.25 5.98
C ASP A 164 -22.29 -19.04 6.89
N ALA A 165 -23.26 -18.35 7.48
CA ALA A 165 -24.23 -18.96 8.39
C ALA A 165 -24.96 -20.13 7.74
N GLN A 166 -25.32 -20.02 6.46
CA GLN A 166 -26.03 -21.08 5.75
C GLN A 166 -25.17 -22.33 5.59
N TYR A 167 -23.89 -22.14 5.25
CA TYR A 167 -22.95 -23.25 5.14
C TYR A 167 -22.77 -23.96 6.48
N VAL A 168 -22.63 -23.21 7.58
CA VAL A 168 -22.46 -23.77 8.93
C VAL A 168 -23.72 -24.50 9.39
N GLU A 169 -24.90 -23.92 9.13
CA GLU A 169 -26.20 -24.56 9.41
C GLU A 169 -26.32 -25.90 8.67
N GLU A 170 -26.07 -25.91 7.35
CA GLU A 170 -26.14 -27.13 6.52
C GLU A 170 -25.16 -28.22 7.00
N GLU A 171 -23.95 -27.85 7.43
CA GLU A 171 -22.96 -28.81 7.93
C GLU A 171 -23.38 -29.40 9.29
N ILE A 172 -23.86 -28.57 10.22
CA ILE A 172 -24.34 -29.05 11.54
C ILE A 172 -25.58 -29.95 11.36
N GLU A 173 -26.52 -29.58 10.48
CA GLU A 173 -27.69 -30.40 10.18
C GLU A 173 -27.31 -31.76 9.58
N ALA A 174 -26.35 -31.78 8.66
CA ALA A 174 -25.83 -33.01 8.07
C ALA A 174 -25.20 -33.92 9.13
N ASP A 175 -24.35 -33.38 9.99
CA ASP A 175 -23.68 -34.15 11.05
C ASP A 175 -24.68 -34.64 12.12
N LEU A 176 -25.70 -33.84 12.49
CA LEU A 176 -26.77 -34.26 13.40
C LEU A 176 -27.57 -35.44 12.83
N ALA A 177 -27.86 -35.42 11.53
CA ALA A 177 -28.56 -36.50 10.86
C ALA A 177 -27.71 -37.78 10.76
N GLU A 178 -26.41 -37.66 10.44
CA GLU A 178 -25.51 -38.80 10.23
C GLU A 178 -24.98 -39.41 11.54
N LEU A 179 -24.47 -38.58 12.45
CA LEU A 179 -23.72 -39.05 13.63
C LEU A 179 -24.62 -39.28 14.85
N TYR A 180 -25.70 -38.52 14.96
CA TYR A 180 -26.60 -38.56 16.12
C TYR A 180 -27.96 -39.21 15.81
N GLU A 181 -28.21 -39.61 14.55
CA GLU A 181 -29.47 -40.20 14.09
C GLU A 181 -30.68 -39.28 14.36
N LEU A 182 -30.50 -37.95 14.27
CA LEU A 182 -31.52 -36.92 14.49
C LEU A 182 -31.91 -36.22 13.17
N PRO A 183 -32.57 -36.92 12.23
CA PRO A 183 -32.98 -36.30 10.97
C PRO A 183 -34.10 -35.27 11.20
N GLY A 184 -34.02 -34.14 10.49
CA GLY A 184 -35.01 -33.06 10.59
C GLY A 184 -34.83 -32.14 11.79
N ALA A 185 -33.64 -32.10 12.38
CA ALA A 185 -33.21 -30.95 13.16
C ALA A 185 -33.00 -29.76 12.21
N GLU A 186 -33.47 -28.58 12.61
CA GLU A 186 -33.23 -27.32 11.91
C GLU A 186 -32.28 -26.47 12.75
N VAL A 187 -31.21 -25.97 12.14
CA VAL A 187 -30.20 -25.16 12.82
C VAL A 187 -30.34 -23.70 12.37
N THR A 188 -30.33 -22.78 13.34
CA THR A 188 -30.33 -21.34 13.08
C THR A 188 -29.13 -20.72 13.77
N CYS A 189 -28.19 -20.25 12.95
CA CYS A 189 -27.03 -19.51 13.40
C CYS A 189 -27.28 -17.99 13.32
N PRO A 190 -26.51 -17.17 14.06
CA PRO A 190 -26.55 -15.72 13.90
C PRO A 190 -26.18 -15.34 12.44
N ASP A 191 -26.72 -14.22 11.97
CA ASP A 191 -26.36 -13.69 10.64
C ASP A 191 -24.84 -13.64 10.46
N ALA A 192 -24.39 -13.93 9.24
CA ALA A 192 -22.98 -13.97 8.86
C ALA A 192 -22.20 -12.80 9.47
N ALA A 193 -21.26 -13.15 10.34
CA ALA A 193 -20.48 -12.19 11.10
C ALA A 193 -19.01 -12.61 11.05
N ILE A 194 -18.14 -11.65 11.35
CA ILE A 194 -16.72 -11.94 11.48
C ILE A 194 -16.47 -12.47 12.90
N ALA A 195 -16.17 -13.77 13.00
CA ALA A 195 -15.90 -14.44 14.25
C ALA A 195 -14.38 -14.53 14.49
N PRO A 196 -13.83 -13.97 15.59
CA PRO A 196 -12.41 -14.06 15.89
C PRO A 196 -11.91 -15.51 15.95
N VAL A 197 -10.69 -15.76 15.46
CA VAL A 197 -10.08 -17.09 15.60
C VAL A 197 -9.88 -17.40 17.08
N GLY A 198 -10.29 -18.58 17.52
CA GLY A 198 -10.30 -19.02 18.92
C GLY A 198 -11.50 -18.52 19.74
N SER A 199 -12.46 -17.84 19.10
CA SER A 199 -13.76 -17.53 19.71
C SER A 199 -14.79 -18.62 19.40
N PHE A 200 -15.97 -18.49 20.00
CA PHE A 200 -17.13 -19.32 19.68
C PHE A 200 -18.36 -18.45 19.47
N PHE A 201 -19.29 -18.93 18.65
CA PHE A 201 -20.65 -18.41 18.53
C PHE A 201 -21.65 -19.53 18.78
N SER A 202 -22.89 -19.16 19.09
CA SER A 202 -23.93 -20.11 19.46
C SER A 202 -25.00 -20.15 18.37
N CYS A 203 -25.39 -21.35 17.95
CA CYS A 203 -26.52 -21.60 17.06
C CYS A 203 -27.63 -22.31 17.83
N ASP A 204 -28.88 -22.00 17.52
CA ASP A 204 -30.03 -22.65 18.10
C ASP A 204 -30.48 -23.80 17.20
N VAL A 205 -30.70 -24.97 17.80
CA VAL A 205 -31.15 -26.18 17.13
C VAL A 205 -32.58 -26.47 17.56
N VAL A 206 -33.47 -26.69 16.60
CA VAL A 206 -34.86 -27.09 16.83
C VAL A 206 -35.04 -28.52 16.33
N TYR A 207 -35.37 -29.44 17.24
CA TYR A 207 -35.60 -30.83 16.91
C TYR A 207 -37.04 -31.08 16.45
N SER A 208 -37.28 -32.23 15.82
CA SER A 208 -38.60 -32.62 15.29
C SER A 208 -39.70 -32.78 16.36
N ASP A 209 -39.34 -32.95 17.63
CA ASP A 209 -40.26 -32.98 18.77
C ASP A 209 -40.61 -31.58 19.31
N GLY A 210 -40.02 -30.54 18.72
CA GLY A 210 -40.16 -29.14 19.12
C GLY A 210 -39.28 -28.73 20.30
N SER A 211 -38.41 -29.60 20.80
CA SER A 211 -37.40 -29.23 21.78
C SER A 211 -36.29 -28.39 21.12
N THR A 212 -35.64 -27.55 21.92
CA THR A 212 -34.60 -26.62 21.46
C THR A 212 -33.33 -26.79 22.27
N GLU A 213 -32.18 -26.74 21.61
CA GLU A 213 -30.86 -26.81 22.25
C GLU A 213 -29.90 -25.81 21.60
N THR A 214 -28.92 -25.34 22.36
CA THR A 214 -27.94 -24.37 21.85
C THR A 214 -26.60 -25.07 21.63
N VAL A 215 -26.11 -25.04 20.39
CA VAL A 215 -24.82 -25.59 19.98
C VAL A 215 -23.78 -24.47 19.95
N ASN A 216 -22.59 -24.74 20.48
CA ASN A 216 -21.46 -23.82 20.37
C ASN A 216 -20.52 -24.22 19.24
N VAL A 217 -20.27 -23.29 18.33
CA VAL A 217 -19.35 -23.44 17.20
C VAL A 217 -18.04 -22.72 17.54
N ASP A 218 -16.97 -23.48 17.73
CA ASP A 218 -15.61 -23.00 17.94
C ASP A 218 -14.94 -22.68 16.59
N VAL A 219 -14.41 -21.46 16.44
CA VAL A 219 -13.63 -21.06 15.26
C VAL A 219 -12.17 -21.43 15.47
N LEU A 220 -11.69 -22.47 14.78
CA LEU A 220 -10.38 -23.07 15.05
C LEU A 220 -9.22 -22.31 14.41
N ASP A 221 -9.38 -21.86 13.17
CA ASP A 221 -8.31 -21.23 12.41
C ASP A 221 -8.82 -20.16 11.43
N TRP A 222 -7.89 -19.40 10.86
CA TRP A 222 -8.17 -18.32 9.92
C TRP A 222 -8.61 -18.81 8.52
N THR A 223 -8.56 -20.13 8.27
CA THR A 223 -8.96 -20.72 6.99
C THR A 223 -10.45 -21.03 6.92
N GLY A 224 -11.19 -20.81 8.02
CA GLY A 224 -12.58 -21.24 8.15
C GLY A 224 -12.70 -22.67 8.66
N GLY A 225 -11.70 -23.19 9.37
CA GLY A 225 -11.91 -24.39 10.17
C GLY A 225 -12.80 -24.07 11.37
N TRP A 226 -13.89 -24.80 11.54
CA TRP A 226 -14.72 -24.78 12.75
C TRP A 226 -14.93 -26.18 13.29
N ASN A 227 -15.33 -26.24 14.56
CA ASN A 227 -15.81 -27.45 15.20
C ASN A 227 -17.02 -27.06 16.04
N TRP A 228 -18.00 -27.96 16.15
CA TRP A 228 -19.21 -27.68 16.92
C TRP A 228 -19.41 -28.74 17.99
N ARG A 229 -20.04 -28.35 19.10
CA ARG A 229 -20.37 -29.25 20.21
C ARG A 229 -21.72 -28.90 20.82
N ILE A 230 -22.44 -29.95 21.18
CA ILE A 230 -23.66 -29.94 22.01
C ILE A 230 -23.24 -29.92 23.48
#